data_AF-A0A178M5U9-F1
#
_entry.id   AF-A0A178M5U9-F1
#
_cell.length_a   1.000
_cell.length_b   1.000
_cell.length_c   1.000
_cell.angle_alpha   90.00
_cell.angle_beta   90.00
_cell.angle_gamma   90.00
#
_symmetry.space_group_name_H-M   'P 1'
#
loop_
_entity.id
_entity.type
_entity.pdbx_description
1 polymer ?
#
loop_
_entity_poly.entity_id
_entity_poly.type
_entity_poly.pdbx_seq_one_letter_code
_entity_poly.pdbx_strand_id
1 'polypeptide(L)'
;MKRALVLAIVVVAALVAGWWWWREKTLAIDPADSVQVARGRVLYATHCASCHGAQLQGEPDWQTRKPSGELPAPPHDASGHTWHHSEEQLFAIIKHGMARFAPPGYKTAMPSFVGVLTDSDIRAALAFIESNWPLEIHQRRAAMGGR
;
A
#
# COMPACT_ATOMS: atom_id res chain seq x y z
N MET A 1 -48.07 8.70 -10.40
CA MET A 1 -47.42 7.69 -9.55
C MET A 1 -46.26 6.97 -10.25
N LYS A 2 -46.47 6.27 -11.38
CA LYS A 2 -45.39 5.54 -12.09
C LYS A 2 -44.19 6.40 -12.52
N ARG A 3 -44.43 7.62 -13.04
CA ARG A 3 -43.35 8.55 -13.44
C ARG A 3 -42.52 9.07 -12.26
N ALA A 4 -43.16 9.37 -11.13
CA ALA A 4 -42.48 9.79 -9.91
C ALA A 4 -41.65 8.64 -9.31
N LEU A 5 -42.16 7.41 -9.38
CA LEU A 5 -41.42 6.21 -8.97
C LEU A 5 -40.19 5.95 -9.85
N VAL A 6 -40.34 6.08 -11.18
CA VAL A 6 -39.21 5.94 -12.12
C VAL A 6 -38.15 7.02 -11.87
N LEU A 7 -38.55 8.28 -11.68
CA LEU A 7 -37.61 9.36 -11.36
C LEU A 7 -36.88 9.13 -10.03
N ALA A 8 -37.60 8.66 -9.00
CA ALA A 8 -36.99 8.34 -7.71
C ALA A 8 -35.94 7.21 -7.83
N ILE A 9 -36.23 6.16 -8.60
CA ILE A 9 -35.29 5.05 -8.83
C ILE A 9 -34.03 5.54 -9.56
N VAL A 10 -34.18 6.37 -10.59
CA VAL A 10 -33.04 6.91 -11.35
C VAL A 10 -32.14 7.77 -10.46
N VAL A 11 -32.73 8.62 -9.61
CA VAL A 11 -31.96 9.45 -8.66
C VAL A 11 -31.20 8.59 -7.67
N VAL A 12 -31.85 7.58 -7.06
CA VAL A 12 -31.19 6.66 -6.13
C VAL A 12 -30.06 5.89 -6.82
N ALA A 13 -30.29 5.38 -8.02
CA ALA A 13 -29.26 4.67 -8.78
C ALA A 13 -28.04 5.57 -9.08
N ALA A 14 -28.27 6.82 -9.47
CA ALA A 14 -27.21 7.79 -9.72
C ALA A 14 -26.41 8.11 -8.44
N LEU A 15 -27.07 8.26 -7.29
CA LEU A 15 -26.40 8.51 -6.01
C LEU A 15 -25.57 7.30 -5.56
N VAL A 16 -26.09 6.08 -5.73
CA VAL A 16 -25.35 4.84 -5.41
C VAL A 16 -24.14 4.68 -6.32
N ALA A 17 -24.28 4.92 -7.62
CA ALA A 17 -23.16 4.89 -8.57
C ALA A 17 -22.10 5.95 -8.25
N GLY A 18 -22.54 7.17 -7.91
CA GLY A 18 -21.64 8.25 -7.49
C GLY A 18 -20.87 7.93 -6.20
N TRP A 19 -21.53 7.32 -5.21
CA TRP A 19 -20.85 6.83 -4.00
C TRP A 19 -19.83 5.76 -4.36
N TRP A 20 -20.21 4.72 -5.11
CA TRP A 20 -19.30 3.63 -5.48
C TRP A 20 -18.04 4.14 -6.19
N TRP A 21 -18.22 5.01 -7.17
CA TRP A 21 -17.11 5.65 -7.89
C TRP A 21 -16.18 6.43 -6.96
N TRP A 22 -16.74 7.24 -6.05
CA TRP A 22 -15.96 7.99 -5.07
C TRP A 22 -15.19 7.06 -4.13
N ARG A 23 -15.84 5.99 -3.66
CA ARG A 23 -15.24 5.01 -2.75
C ARG A 23 -14.08 4.26 -3.42
N GLU A 24 -14.26 3.79 -4.65
CA GLU A 24 -13.19 3.13 -5.40
C GLU A 24 -11.98 4.05 -5.58
N LYS A 25 -12.23 5.31 -5.96
CA LYS A 25 -11.16 6.33 -6.04
C LYS A 25 -10.41 6.52 -4.72
N THR A 26 -11.12 6.54 -3.58
CA THR A 26 -10.47 6.63 -2.26
C THR A 26 -9.72 5.38 -1.83
N LEU A 27 -9.97 4.22 -2.47
CA LEU A 27 -9.33 2.95 -2.17
C LEU A 27 -8.20 2.59 -3.14
N ALA A 28 -8.02 3.33 -4.22
CA ALA A 28 -6.89 3.14 -5.13
C ALA A 28 -5.58 3.54 -4.45
N ILE A 29 -4.49 2.86 -4.79
CA ILE A 29 -3.12 3.33 -4.54
C ILE A 29 -2.72 4.06 -5.83
N ASP A 30 -2.64 5.39 -5.77
CA ASP A 30 -2.36 6.23 -6.92
C ASP A 30 -1.07 7.03 -6.69
N PRO A 31 0.10 6.57 -7.22
CA PRO A 31 1.35 7.31 -7.09
C PRO A 31 1.36 8.66 -7.82
N ALA A 32 0.36 8.95 -8.66
CA ALA A 32 0.20 10.25 -9.31
C ALA A 32 -0.72 11.22 -8.54
N ASP A 33 -1.45 10.75 -7.52
CA ASP A 33 -2.24 11.62 -6.64
C ASP A 33 -1.33 12.29 -5.60
N SER A 34 -0.97 13.55 -5.89
CA SER A 34 -0.11 14.35 -5.01
C SER A 34 -0.62 14.51 -3.57
N VAL A 35 -1.95 14.49 -3.34
CA VAL A 35 -2.53 14.60 -1.99
C VAL A 35 -2.34 13.29 -1.24
N GLN A 36 -2.62 12.17 -1.91
CA GLN A 36 -2.41 10.84 -1.35
C GLN A 36 -0.93 10.59 -1.04
N VAL A 37 -0.03 10.92 -1.97
CA VAL A 37 1.43 10.80 -1.80
C VAL A 37 1.93 11.69 -0.66
N ALA A 38 1.46 12.94 -0.55
CA ALA A 38 1.86 13.83 0.52
C ALA A 38 1.45 13.30 1.91
N ARG A 39 0.24 12.75 2.04
CA ARG A 39 -0.20 12.07 3.27
C ARG A 39 0.65 10.82 3.54
N GLY A 40 0.89 10.02 2.51
CA GLY A 40 1.70 8.81 2.56
C GLY A 40 3.11 9.05 3.07
N ARG A 41 3.75 10.12 2.63
CA ARG A 41 5.08 10.53 3.09
C ARG A 41 5.14 10.77 4.60
N VAL A 42 4.14 11.43 5.16
CA VAL A 42 4.06 11.71 6.61
C VAL A 42 3.89 10.41 7.40
N LEU A 43 2.99 9.54 6.92
CA LEU A 43 2.76 8.23 7.52
C LEU A 43 4.02 7.35 7.47
N TYR A 44 4.69 7.32 6.31
CA TYR A 44 5.93 6.59 6.12
C TYR A 44 7.03 7.06 7.08
N ALA A 45 7.25 8.38 7.17
CA ALA A 45 8.24 8.94 8.08
C ALA A 45 7.95 8.59 9.55
N THR A 46 6.67 8.52 9.93
CA THR A 46 6.24 8.25 11.30
C THR A 46 6.31 6.76 11.66
N HIS A 47 5.98 5.88 10.72
CA HIS A 47 5.70 4.46 11.01
C HIS A 47 6.65 3.46 10.36
N CYS A 48 7.34 3.84 9.28
CA CYS A 48 8.08 2.91 8.43
C CYS A 48 9.58 3.22 8.40
N ALA A 49 9.93 4.51 8.37
CA ALA A 49 11.28 4.99 8.14
C ALA A 49 12.30 4.57 9.22
N SER A 50 11.85 4.27 10.44
CA SER A 50 12.74 3.80 11.52
C SER A 50 13.43 2.48 11.19
N CYS A 51 12.82 1.64 10.36
CA CYS A 51 13.38 0.37 9.90
C CYS A 51 13.71 0.42 8.40
N HIS A 52 12.80 0.91 7.56
CA HIS A 52 12.99 0.92 6.11
C HIS A 52 13.80 2.12 5.59
N GLY A 53 14.30 2.98 6.48
CA GLY A 53 15.12 4.13 6.16
C GLY A 53 14.32 5.33 5.67
N ALA A 54 14.79 6.55 5.97
CA ALA A 54 14.10 7.79 5.59
C ALA A 54 14.02 8.03 4.08
N GLN A 55 14.90 7.38 3.30
CA GLN A 55 14.98 7.46 1.83
C GLN A 55 14.58 6.13 1.18
N LEU A 56 13.84 5.26 1.89
CA LEU A 56 13.39 3.95 1.40
C LEU A 56 14.52 2.94 1.14
N GLN A 57 15.74 3.21 1.62
CA GLN A 57 16.93 2.43 1.32
C GLN A 57 17.03 1.11 2.09
N GLY A 58 16.15 0.88 3.07
CA GLY A 58 16.19 -0.29 3.94
C GLY A 58 17.36 -0.27 4.93
N GLU A 59 17.54 -1.39 5.61
CA GLU A 59 18.73 -1.64 6.42
C GLU A 59 19.87 -2.23 5.55
N PRO A 60 21.14 -2.01 5.92
CA PRO A 60 22.27 -2.70 5.29
C PRO A 60 22.12 -4.22 5.34
N ASP A 61 22.70 -4.91 4.36
CA ASP A 61 22.72 -6.38 4.26
C ASP A 61 21.34 -7.03 4.41
N TRP A 62 20.27 -6.38 3.93
CA TRP A 62 18.87 -6.80 4.12
C TRP A 62 18.52 -8.22 3.63
N GLN A 63 19.39 -8.82 2.82
CA GLN A 63 19.25 -10.19 2.32
C GLN A 63 19.88 -11.24 3.24
N THR A 64 20.63 -10.83 4.26
CA THR A 64 21.34 -11.71 5.21
C THR A 64 20.69 -11.61 6.58
N ARG A 65 20.44 -12.76 7.22
CA ARG A 65 19.81 -12.80 8.54
C ARG A 65 20.71 -12.18 9.60
N LYS A 66 20.13 -11.37 10.47
CA LYS A 66 20.77 -10.88 11.70
C LYS A 66 21.03 -12.05 12.66
N PRO A 67 21.90 -11.88 13.67
CA PRO A 67 22.07 -12.87 14.74
C PRO A 67 20.76 -13.23 15.48
N SER A 68 19.76 -12.34 15.49
CA SER A 68 18.41 -12.64 16.02
C SER A 68 17.65 -13.69 15.20
N GLY A 69 18.07 -13.93 13.95
CA GLY A 69 17.45 -14.80 12.95
C GLY A 69 16.46 -14.06 12.04
N GLU A 70 16.17 -12.80 12.29
CA GLU A 70 15.31 -11.95 11.43
C GLU A 70 16.06 -11.46 10.20
N LEU A 71 15.34 -11.23 9.09
CA LEU A 71 15.88 -10.42 8.00
C LEU A 71 15.76 -8.94 8.34
N PRO A 72 16.77 -8.11 8.03
CA PRO A 72 16.64 -6.66 8.11
C PRO A 72 15.54 -6.14 7.18
N ALA A 73 15.04 -4.94 7.46
CA ALA A 73 14.02 -4.31 6.66
C ALA A 73 14.51 -4.08 5.21
N PRO A 74 13.82 -4.62 4.19
CA PRO A 74 14.24 -4.45 2.81
C PRO A 74 14.08 -3.00 2.34
N PRO A 75 14.86 -2.58 1.32
CA PRO A 75 14.60 -1.33 0.62
C PRO A 75 13.21 -1.36 -0.02
N HIS A 76 12.56 -0.21 0.04
CA HIS A 76 11.34 0.07 -0.70
C HIS A 76 11.59 0.88 -1.97
N ASP A 77 12.84 1.28 -2.24
CA ASP A 77 13.25 1.89 -3.51
C ASP A 77 13.52 0.83 -4.62
N ALA A 78 14.11 1.27 -5.73
CA ALA A 78 14.44 0.43 -6.88
C ALA A 78 15.44 -0.70 -6.60
N SER A 79 16.25 -0.60 -5.54
CA SER A 79 17.23 -1.63 -5.15
C SER A 79 16.61 -2.83 -4.43
N GLY A 80 15.39 -2.64 -3.92
CA GLY A 80 14.63 -3.68 -3.22
C GLY A 80 13.82 -4.57 -4.16
N HIS A 81 12.91 -5.34 -3.55
CA HIS A 81 12.03 -6.26 -4.26
C HIS A 81 10.54 -5.97 -4.06
N THR A 82 10.18 -4.91 -3.33
CA THR A 82 8.78 -4.56 -2.99
C THR A 82 7.90 -4.47 -4.23
N TRP A 83 8.40 -3.90 -5.32
CA TRP A 83 7.68 -3.71 -6.57
C TRP A 83 7.32 -5.00 -7.33
N HIS A 84 7.82 -6.17 -6.91
CA HIS A 84 7.40 -7.46 -7.47
C HIS A 84 6.06 -7.97 -6.92
N HIS A 85 5.55 -7.37 -5.83
CA HIS A 85 4.34 -7.83 -5.15
C HIS A 85 3.11 -7.02 -5.59
N SER A 86 1.93 -7.64 -5.61
CA SER A 86 0.69 -6.91 -5.87
C SER A 86 0.39 -5.91 -4.76
N GLU A 87 -0.32 -4.84 -5.10
CA GLU A 87 -0.78 -3.84 -4.13
C GLU A 87 -1.56 -4.49 -2.96
N GLU A 88 -2.40 -5.48 -3.27
CA GLU A 88 -3.18 -6.22 -2.27
C GLU A 88 -2.30 -7.02 -1.32
N GLN A 89 -1.25 -7.66 -1.84
CA GLN A 89 -0.28 -8.39 -1.03
C GLN A 89 0.49 -7.40 -0.12
N LEU A 90 0.95 -6.28 -0.68
CA LEU A 90 1.66 -5.25 0.08
C LEU A 90 0.77 -4.65 1.17
N PHE A 91 -0.47 -4.32 0.84
CA PHE A 91 -1.48 -3.84 1.78
C PHE A 91 -1.70 -4.84 2.91
N ALA A 92 -1.86 -6.13 2.58
CA ALA A 92 -2.12 -7.18 3.55
C ALA A 92 -0.92 -7.38 4.50
N ILE A 93 0.31 -7.34 3.99
CA ILE A 93 1.54 -7.41 4.79
C ILE A 93 1.62 -6.23 5.75
N ILE A 94 1.37 -5.00 5.31
CA ILE A 94 1.38 -3.83 6.21
C ILE A 94 0.24 -3.96 7.23
N LYS A 95 -0.97 -4.29 6.79
CA LYS A 95 -2.13 -4.34 7.70
C LYS A 95 -1.93 -5.37 8.80
N HIS A 96 -1.51 -6.58 8.45
CA HIS A 96 -1.54 -7.73 9.36
C HIS A 96 -0.15 -8.17 9.86
N GLY A 97 0.92 -7.54 9.38
CA GLY A 97 2.29 -7.93 9.66
C GLY A 97 2.75 -9.14 8.84
N MET A 98 4.06 -9.24 8.65
CA MET A 98 4.66 -10.30 7.82
C MET A 98 4.50 -11.69 8.45
N ALA A 99 4.46 -11.79 9.78
CA ALA A 99 4.33 -13.06 10.49
C ALA A 99 3.08 -13.85 10.08
N ARG A 100 2.00 -13.18 9.65
CA ARG A 100 0.76 -13.83 9.20
C ARG A 100 0.91 -14.60 7.88
N PHE A 101 1.84 -14.19 7.02
CA PHE A 101 2.02 -14.75 5.67
C PHE A 101 3.29 -15.58 5.54
N ALA A 102 4.08 -15.66 6.60
CA ALA A 102 5.35 -16.38 6.60
C ALA A 102 5.18 -17.85 7.03
N PRO A 103 6.08 -18.76 6.60
CA PRO A 103 6.08 -20.15 7.06
C PRO A 103 6.24 -20.26 8.60
N PRO A 104 5.79 -21.37 9.21
CA PRO A 104 6.01 -21.63 10.63
C PRO A 104 7.47 -21.46 11.04
N GLY A 105 7.73 -20.74 12.13
CA GLY A 105 9.07 -20.48 12.64
C GLY A 105 9.84 -19.34 11.95
N TYR A 106 9.27 -18.68 10.94
CA TYR A 106 9.89 -17.50 10.34
C TYR A 106 9.91 -16.31 11.30
N LYS A 107 11.09 -15.75 11.55
CA LYS A 107 11.28 -14.56 12.40
C LYS A 107 11.25 -13.28 11.56
N THR A 108 10.44 -12.31 11.99
CA THR A 108 10.31 -11.01 11.34
C THR A 108 9.97 -9.92 12.35
N ALA A 109 10.60 -8.76 12.18
CA ALA A 109 10.33 -7.56 12.96
C ALA A 109 9.21 -6.69 12.35
N MET A 110 8.65 -7.04 11.18
CA MET A 110 7.63 -6.24 10.51
C MET A 110 6.28 -6.38 11.23
N PRO A 111 5.80 -5.33 11.93
CA PRO A 111 4.65 -5.44 12.82
C PRO A 111 3.32 -5.40 12.06
N SER A 112 2.25 -5.74 12.77
CA SER A 112 0.87 -5.49 12.32
C SER A 112 0.46 -4.05 12.61
N PHE A 113 -0.29 -3.44 11.69
CA PHE A 113 -0.85 -2.10 11.84
C PHE A 113 -2.37 -2.10 12.07
N VAL A 114 -2.98 -3.25 12.37
CA VAL A 114 -4.38 -3.32 12.82
C VAL A 114 -4.57 -2.43 14.06
N GLY A 115 -5.54 -1.51 14.00
CA GLY A 115 -5.81 -0.57 15.08
C GLY A 115 -4.84 0.62 15.18
N VAL A 116 -3.79 0.65 14.36
CA VAL A 116 -2.81 1.75 14.29
C VAL A 116 -3.05 2.61 13.05
N LEU A 117 -3.18 1.98 11.88
CA LEU A 117 -3.44 2.68 10.61
C LEU A 117 -4.79 2.26 10.03
N THR A 118 -5.51 3.25 9.48
CA THR A 118 -6.69 2.98 8.66
C THR A 118 -6.27 2.39 7.31
N ASP A 119 -7.21 1.76 6.61
CA ASP A 119 -6.92 1.21 5.29
C ASP A 119 -6.52 2.31 4.29
N SER A 120 -7.11 3.51 4.44
CA SER A 120 -6.73 4.69 3.65
C SER A 120 -5.32 5.17 3.94
N ASP A 121 -4.84 5.05 5.19
CA ASP A 121 -3.48 5.42 5.57
C ASP A 121 -2.46 4.44 4.98
N ILE A 122 -2.74 3.13 5.06
CA ILE A 122 -1.85 2.12 4.48
C ILE A 122 -1.72 2.32 2.98
N ARG A 123 -2.83 2.56 2.29
CA ARG A 123 -2.83 2.83 0.85
C ARG A 123 -2.10 4.12 0.51
N ALA A 124 -2.23 5.17 1.32
CA ALA A 124 -1.46 6.39 1.15
C ALA A 124 0.05 6.15 1.33
N ALA A 125 0.46 5.38 2.34
CA ALA A 125 1.87 5.02 2.54
C ALA A 125 2.42 4.22 1.35
N LEU A 126 1.63 3.30 0.79
CA LEU A 126 1.99 2.58 -0.44
C LEU A 126 2.09 3.53 -1.64
N ALA A 127 1.16 4.45 -1.83
CA ALA A 127 1.23 5.44 -2.93
C ALA A 127 2.50 6.28 -2.84
N PHE A 128 2.93 6.66 -1.64
CA PHE A 128 4.22 7.31 -1.43
C PHE A 128 5.39 6.40 -1.82
N ILE A 129 5.42 5.15 -1.36
CA ILE A 129 6.48 4.19 -1.75
C ILE A 129 6.53 4.04 -3.27
N GLU A 130 5.39 3.81 -3.92
CA GLU A 130 5.29 3.64 -5.37
C GLU A 130 5.74 4.90 -6.12
N SER A 131 5.43 6.10 -5.62
CA SER A 131 5.84 7.36 -6.26
C SER A 131 7.35 7.60 -6.33
N ASN A 132 8.14 6.83 -5.56
CA ASN A 132 9.60 6.89 -5.58
C ASN A 132 10.24 5.90 -6.56
N TRP A 133 9.44 5.09 -7.26
CA TRP A 133 9.97 4.14 -8.23
C TRP A 133 10.26 4.79 -9.59
N PRO A 134 11.34 4.37 -10.28
CA PRO A 134 11.59 4.78 -11.65
C PRO A 134 10.46 4.38 -12.59
N LEU A 135 10.31 5.12 -13.69
CA LEU A 135 9.28 4.87 -14.71
C LEU A 135 9.33 3.43 -15.23
N GLU A 136 10.52 2.84 -15.34
CA GLU A 136 10.72 1.46 -15.81
C GLU A 136 10.06 0.44 -14.87
N ILE A 137 10.05 0.70 -13.56
CA ILE A 137 9.38 -0.18 -12.58
C ILE A 137 7.86 -0.06 -12.72
N HIS A 138 7.33 1.15 -12.88
CA HIS A 138 5.89 1.35 -13.13
C HIS A 138 5.44 0.64 -14.41
N GLN A 139 6.24 0.72 -15.49
CA GLN A 139 5.95 0.02 -16.74
C GLN A 139 5.94 -1.50 -16.56
N ARG A 140 6.91 -2.06 -15.81
CA ARG A 140 6.95 -3.50 -15.50
C ARG A 140 5.73 -3.94 -14.71
N ARG A 141 5.31 -3.19 -13.68
CA ARG A 141 4.11 -3.51 -12.88
C ARG A 141 2.84 -3.48 -13.72
N ALA A 142 2.71 -2.50 -14.61
CA ALA A 142 1.58 -2.43 -15.55
C ALA A 142 1.54 -3.65 -16.49
N ALA A 143 2.69 -4.12 -16.97
CA ALA A 143 2.78 -5.30 -17.83
C ALA A 143 2.48 -6.63 -17.10
N MET A 144 2.69 -6.70 -15.78
CA MET A 144 2.39 -7.87 -14.94
C MET A 144 0.91 -7.93 -14.51
N GLY A 145 0.07 -6.97 -14.91
CA GLY A 145 -1.33 -6.89 -14.50
C GLY A 145 -1.53 -6.39 -13.07
N GLY A 146 -0.57 -5.67 -12.49
CA GLY A 146 -0.60 -5.18 -11.12
C GLY A 146 -1.45 -3.91 -10.89
N ARG A 147 -2.63 -3.81 -11.50
CA ARG A 147 -3.60 -2.72 -11.28
C ARG A 147 -4.96 -3.26 -10.95
#